data_AF-A0A2V5Z5N1-F1
#
_entry.id   AF-A0A2V5Z5N1-F1
#
_cell.length_a   1.000
_cell.length_b   1.000
_cell.length_c   1.000
_cell.angle_alpha   90.00
_cell.angle_beta   90.00
_cell.angle_gamma   90.00
#
_symmetry.space_group_name_H-M   'P 1'
#
loop_
_entity.id
_entity.type
_entity.pdbx_description
1 polymer ?
#
loop_
_entity_poly.entity_id
_entity_poly.type
_entity_poly.pdbx_seq_one_letter_code
_entity_poly.pdbx_strand_id
1 'polypeptide(L)'
;MKITCGKKSQLSRFFICLSVFALCCAAAQAQPQQHRGPIGRPPPLMGAPHGPAPMPAPHGAPSSQLHGPPPGQQPSAQSIRERWLAMPPDARQNFRRNAELWMQMTPEQRNLMRQRENMRRQSMTREADTAVRDSGLQLSPQERAQFESRYIQERRKVEQGLRQQIEAERQKEIPALIQQLKKEFQIDQPGKSPVAKPPASQKSGN
;
A
#
# COMPACT_ATOMS: atom_id res chain seq x y z
N MET A 1 43.41 1.92 23.09
CA MET A 1 42.19 1.12 23.41
C MET A 1 41.25 1.19 22.21
N LYS A 2 40.98 0.06 21.54
CA LYS A 2 40.05 -0.02 20.40
C LYS A 2 38.71 -0.55 20.91
N ILE A 3 37.67 0.27 20.89
CA ILE A 3 36.33 -0.13 21.33
C ILE A 3 35.62 -0.77 20.14
N THR A 4 35.40 -2.09 20.22
CA THR A 4 34.61 -2.85 19.24
C THR A 4 33.12 -2.64 19.49
N CYS A 5 32.46 -1.82 18.67
CA CYS A 5 31.00 -1.67 18.64
C CYS A 5 30.45 -2.48 17.46
N GLY A 6 30.04 -3.74 17.68
CA GLY A 6 29.77 -4.67 16.58
C GLY A 6 28.64 -5.68 16.77
N LYS A 7 27.66 -5.44 17.67
CA LYS A 7 26.55 -6.40 17.88
C LYS A 7 25.15 -5.81 17.96
N LYS A 8 24.97 -4.51 18.23
CA LYS A 8 23.63 -3.90 18.35
C LYS A 8 23.02 -3.42 17.03
N SER A 9 23.85 -3.15 16.00
CA SER A 9 23.38 -2.65 14.69
C SER A 9 22.73 -3.73 13.81
N GLN A 10 23.09 -5.00 14.01
CA GLN A 10 22.62 -6.13 13.21
C GLN A 10 21.17 -6.51 13.56
N LEU A 11 20.81 -6.49 14.85
CA LEU A 11 19.44 -6.77 15.31
C LEU A 11 18.42 -5.72 14.81
N SER A 12 18.78 -4.42 14.81
CA SER A 12 17.90 -3.35 14.30
C SER A 12 17.60 -3.50 12.81
N ARG A 13 18.57 -3.94 12.00
CA ARG A 13 18.39 -4.21 10.57
C ARG A 13 17.44 -5.39 10.33
N PHE A 14 17.52 -6.43 11.14
CA PHE A 14 16.61 -7.58 11.07
C PHE A 14 15.15 -7.22 11.37
N PHE A 15 14.88 -6.36 12.37
CA PHE A 15 13.52 -5.91 12.67
C PHE A 15 12.93 -5.01 11.57
N ILE A 16 13.75 -4.19 10.91
CA ILE A 16 13.31 -3.35 9.79
C ILE A 16 13.02 -4.22 8.54
N CYS A 17 13.82 -5.25 8.27
CA CYS A 17 13.56 -6.20 7.18
C CYS A 17 12.28 -7.04 7.40
N LEU A 18 12.00 -7.46 8.65
CA LEU A 18 10.79 -8.22 8.98
C LEU A 18 9.50 -7.39 8.82
N SER A 19 9.53 -6.09 9.13
CA SER A 19 8.37 -5.21 8.98
C SER A 19 8.03 -4.87 7.51
N VAL A 20 9.03 -4.80 6.62
CA VAL A 20 8.82 -4.66 5.18
C VAL A 20 8.32 -5.97 4.54
N PHE A 21 8.73 -7.13 5.07
CA PHE A 21 8.28 -8.44 4.60
C PHE A 21 6.83 -8.76 5.02
N ALA A 22 6.44 -8.43 6.26
CA ALA A 22 5.08 -8.68 6.76
C ALA A 22 4.00 -7.90 6.00
N LEU A 23 4.33 -6.73 5.43
CA LEU A 23 3.38 -5.93 4.65
C LEU A 23 3.17 -6.46 3.21
N CYS A 24 4.01 -7.40 2.75
CA CYS A 24 3.90 -8.05 1.44
C CYS A 24 3.29 -9.47 1.50
N CYS A 25 3.15 -10.08 2.67
CA CYS A 25 2.73 -11.49 2.81
C CYS A 25 1.31 -11.72 3.32
N ALA A 26 0.54 -10.69 3.70
CA ALA A 26 -0.88 -10.83 4.04
C ALA A 26 -1.80 -10.97 2.79
N ALA A 27 -1.29 -11.61 1.73
CA ALA A 27 -2.02 -11.89 0.49
C ALA A 27 -2.33 -13.38 0.31
N ALA A 28 -2.22 -14.20 1.38
CA ALA A 28 -2.37 -15.66 1.28
C ALA A 28 -3.37 -16.30 2.25
N GLN A 29 -4.16 -15.53 3.02
CA GLN A 29 -5.23 -16.10 3.85
C GLN A 29 -6.50 -15.24 3.80
N ALA A 30 -7.21 -15.32 2.68
CA ALA A 30 -8.62 -14.94 2.62
C ALA A 30 -9.42 -16.19 2.27
N GLN A 31 -10.01 -16.85 3.27
CA GLN A 31 -11.16 -17.72 3.04
C GLN A 31 -12.44 -16.87 3.15
N PRO A 32 -13.33 -16.87 2.15
CA PRO A 32 -14.64 -16.25 2.26
C PRO A 32 -15.61 -17.24 2.92
N GLN A 33 -15.98 -17.00 4.18
CA GLN A 33 -17.14 -17.64 4.80
C GLN A 33 -18.41 -16.96 4.26
N GLN A 34 -19.06 -17.61 3.29
CA GLN A 34 -20.41 -17.29 2.88
C GLN A 34 -21.39 -17.92 3.89
N HIS A 35 -22.14 -17.10 4.63
CA HIS A 35 -23.38 -17.55 5.26
C HIS A 35 -24.52 -16.58 4.99
N ARG A 36 -25.68 -17.20 4.75
CA ARG A 36 -26.77 -16.81 3.87
C ARG A 36 -28.02 -16.55 4.72
N GLY A 37 -28.46 -15.29 4.77
CA GLY A 37 -29.85 -14.82 5.07
C GLY A 37 -30.55 -15.31 6.35
N PRO A 38 -31.82 -14.91 6.63
CA PRO A 38 -32.76 -14.23 5.73
C PRO A 38 -33.51 -12.99 6.28
N ILE A 39 -33.81 -12.09 5.35
CA ILE A 39 -35.10 -11.43 5.02
C ILE A 39 -36.14 -11.24 6.15
N GLY A 40 -36.47 -9.97 6.43
CA GLY A 40 -37.66 -9.54 7.19
C GLY A 40 -38.14 -8.13 6.80
N ARG A 41 -39.00 -8.10 5.78
CA ARG A 41 -40.08 -7.15 5.39
C ARG A 41 -40.22 -5.76 6.11
N PRO A 42 -40.51 -4.67 5.36
CA PRO A 42 -40.84 -3.33 5.89
C PRO A 42 -42.35 -3.12 6.13
N PRO A 43 -42.78 -2.19 7.02
CA PRO A 43 -44.15 -1.68 7.02
C PRO A 43 -44.33 -0.49 6.05
N PRO A 44 -45.53 -0.33 5.42
CA PRO A 44 -45.83 0.71 4.46
C PRO A 44 -46.50 1.96 5.07
N LEU A 45 -46.54 3.01 4.25
CA LEU A 45 -47.18 4.31 4.42
C LEU A 45 -48.63 4.27 4.93
N MET A 46 -48.98 5.27 5.76
CA MET A 46 -50.32 5.86 5.85
C MET A 46 -50.22 7.38 5.63
N GLY A 47 -50.96 7.90 4.65
CA GLY A 47 -51.40 9.30 4.59
C GLY A 47 -52.54 9.54 5.60
N ALA A 48 -53.09 10.73 5.84
CA ALA A 48 -53.16 11.96 5.05
C ALA A 48 -53.57 13.13 6.02
N PRO A 49 -54.27 14.23 5.63
CA PRO A 49 -53.77 15.60 5.66
C PRO A 49 -54.51 16.56 6.63
N HIS A 50 -54.13 17.85 6.58
CA HIS A 50 -54.96 19.08 6.71
C HIS A 50 -54.56 20.08 7.82
N GLY A 51 -54.37 21.34 7.41
CA GLY A 51 -54.64 22.54 8.24
C GLY A 51 -53.46 23.48 8.51
N PRO A 52 -53.72 24.79 8.72
CA PRO A 52 -53.16 25.85 7.86
C PRO A 52 -52.06 26.71 8.52
N ALA A 53 -51.31 27.46 7.70
CA ALA A 53 -50.53 28.61 8.15
C ALA A 53 -51.48 29.76 8.57
N PRO A 54 -51.13 30.59 9.58
CA PRO A 54 -50.40 31.82 9.25
C PRO A 54 -49.50 32.42 10.38
N MET A 55 -48.65 33.36 9.97
CA MET A 55 -48.31 34.67 10.61
C MET A 55 -46.79 35.00 10.69
N PRO A 56 -46.39 36.29 10.56
CA PRO A 56 -45.02 36.71 10.28
C PRO A 56 -44.25 37.38 11.46
N ALA A 57 -42.90 37.43 11.31
CA ALA A 57 -41.88 38.30 11.94
C ALA A 57 -41.59 38.12 13.46
N PRO A 58 -40.38 38.45 14.03
CA PRO A 58 -39.40 39.46 13.59
C PRO A 58 -37.90 39.08 13.66
N HIS A 59 -37.06 40.05 13.30
CA HIS A 59 -35.60 40.05 13.22
C HIS A 59 -34.81 39.56 14.45
N GLY A 60 -33.64 38.96 14.20
CA GLY A 60 -32.42 39.20 14.99
C GLY A 60 -31.73 37.98 15.60
N ALA A 61 -30.67 37.47 14.95
CA ALA A 61 -29.51 36.89 15.63
C ALA A 61 -28.27 36.97 14.73
N PRO A 62 -27.11 37.45 15.23
CA PRO A 62 -25.89 37.60 14.45
C PRO A 62 -25.27 36.23 14.15
N SER A 63 -24.95 35.99 12.88
CA SER A 63 -24.14 34.84 12.47
C SER A 63 -22.77 34.92 13.14
N SER A 64 -22.55 34.10 14.16
CA SER A 64 -21.21 33.82 14.66
C SER A 64 -20.43 33.14 13.53
N GLN A 65 -19.51 33.89 12.93
CA GLN A 65 -18.50 33.36 12.03
C GLN A 65 -17.64 32.35 12.80
N LEU A 66 -17.99 31.08 12.70
CA LEU A 66 -17.10 29.99 13.05
C LEU A 66 -15.98 29.96 12.01
N HIS A 67 -14.83 30.47 12.47
CA HIS A 67 -13.50 30.26 11.92
C HIS A 67 -13.40 28.91 11.19
N GLY A 68 -13.25 28.96 9.86
CA GLY A 68 -12.78 27.82 9.09
C GLY A 68 -11.33 27.49 9.46
N PRO A 69 -10.89 26.23 9.31
CA PRO A 69 -9.49 25.86 9.52
C PRO A 69 -8.57 26.66 8.58
N PRO A 70 -7.32 26.95 8.98
CA PRO A 70 -6.42 27.79 8.21
C PRO A 70 -6.13 27.15 6.83
N PRO A 71 -5.93 27.95 5.77
CA PRO A 71 -5.64 27.42 4.45
C PRO A 71 -4.31 26.66 4.49
N GLY A 72 -4.41 25.33 4.52
CA GLY A 72 -3.30 24.44 4.27
C GLY A 72 -2.69 24.78 2.91
N GLN A 73 -1.36 24.94 2.90
CA GLN A 73 -0.53 25.20 1.74
C GLN A 73 -1.05 24.51 0.49
N GLN A 74 -1.42 25.30 -0.52
CA GLN A 74 -1.71 24.78 -1.84
C GLN A 74 -0.45 24.10 -2.39
N PRO A 75 -0.54 22.86 -2.93
CA PRO A 75 0.57 22.28 -3.67
C PRO A 75 0.92 23.22 -4.82
N SER A 76 2.22 23.48 -5.01
CA SER A 76 2.77 24.36 -6.05
C SER A 76 1.96 24.29 -7.35
N ALA A 77 1.53 25.45 -7.86
CA ALA A 77 0.74 25.61 -9.08
C ALA A 77 1.51 25.24 -10.37
N GLN A 78 2.46 24.30 -10.30
CA GLN A 78 3.06 23.70 -11.48
C GLN A 78 1.98 22.89 -12.20
N SER A 79 1.83 23.16 -13.50
CA SER A 79 0.89 22.41 -14.31
C SER A 79 1.26 20.93 -14.30
N ILE A 80 0.27 20.03 -14.34
CA ILE A 80 0.50 18.58 -14.47
C ILE A 80 1.42 18.29 -15.68
N ARG A 81 1.32 19.12 -16.72
CA ARG A 81 2.14 19.06 -17.93
C ARG A 81 3.62 19.33 -17.64
N GLU A 82 3.96 20.39 -16.91
CA GLU A 82 5.34 20.66 -16.51
C GLU A 82 5.91 19.54 -15.65
N ARG A 83 5.14 19.07 -14.66
CA ARG A 83 5.56 17.97 -13.80
C ARG A 83 5.76 16.67 -14.58
N TRP A 84 4.94 16.42 -15.60
CA TRP A 84 5.12 15.29 -16.52
C TRP A 84 6.42 15.40 -17.33
N LEU A 85 6.70 16.58 -17.89
CA LEU A 85 7.90 16.82 -18.69
C LEU A 85 9.19 16.79 -17.85
N ALA A 86 9.12 17.20 -16.58
CA ALA A 86 10.24 17.16 -15.65
C ALA A 86 10.57 15.75 -15.13
N MET A 87 9.72 14.74 -15.37
CA MET A 87 10.01 13.36 -14.96
C MET A 87 11.06 12.71 -15.87
N PRO A 88 12.04 11.97 -15.30
CA PRO A 88 12.95 11.12 -16.06
C PRO A 88 12.19 10.15 -17.00
N PRO A 89 12.76 9.77 -18.15
CA PRO A 89 12.10 8.87 -19.11
C PRO A 89 11.57 7.57 -18.46
N ASP A 90 12.37 6.92 -17.62
CA ASP A 90 11.98 5.68 -16.93
C ASP A 90 10.80 5.90 -15.97
N ALA A 91 10.78 7.05 -15.29
CA ALA A 91 9.68 7.42 -14.40
C ALA A 91 8.37 7.63 -15.19
N ARG A 92 8.45 8.23 -16.39
CA ARG A 92 7.30 8.37 -17.29
C ARG A 92 6.78 7.01 -17.76
N GLN A 93 7.67 6.08 -18.09
CA GLN A 93 7.26 4.71 -18.49
C GLN A 93 6.58 3.97 -17.34
N ASN A 94 7.15 4.03 -16.14
CA ASN A 94 6.55 3.44 -14.95
C ASN A 94 5.18 4.04 -14.65
N PHE A 95 5.01 5.35 -14.82
CA PHE A 95 3.72 5.99 -14.67
C PHE A 95 2.69 5.47 -15.69
N ARG A 96 3.07 5.34 -16.96
CA ARG A 96 2.17 4.78 -18.01
C ARG A 96 1.71 3.37 -17.65
N ARG A 97 2.65 2.48 -17.30
CA ARG A 97 2.33 1.11 -16.88
C ARG A 97 1.39 1.08 -15.66
N ASN A 98 1.66 1.92 -14.66
CA ASN A 98 0.81 1.99 -13.47
C ASN A 98 -0.59 2.55 -13.78
N ALA A 99 -0.69 3.51 -14.71
CA ALA A 99 -1.97 4.05 -15.17
C ALA A 99 -2.78 3.00 -15.93
N GLU A 100 -2.14 2.22 -16.80
CA GLU A 100 -2.77 1.09 -17.50
C GLU A 100 -3.31 0.05 -16.51
N LEU A 101 -2.50 -0.33 -15.52
CA LEU A 101 -2.94 -1.23 -14.44
C LEU A 101 -4.12 -0.64 -13.66
N TRP A 102 -4.10 0.66 -13.36
CA TRP A 102 -5.19 1.33 -12.66
C TRP A 102 -6.50 1.30 -13.46
N MET A 103 -6.43 1.49 -14.78
CA MET A 103 -7.59 1.41 -15.66
C MET A 103 -8.20 0.01 -15.71
N GLN A 104 -7.37 -1.03 -15.57
CA GLN A 104 -7.80 -2.43 -15.55
C GLN A 104 -8.33 -2.90 -14.19
N MET A 105 -8.02 -2.19 -13.10
CA MET A 105 -8.50 -2.55 -11.76
C MET A 105 -10.00 -2.35 -11.58
N THR A 106 -10.63 -3.25 -10.81
CA THR A 106 -12.03 -3.10 -10.39
C THR A 106 -12.18 -1.95 -9.37
N PRO A 107 -13.41 -1.42 -9.17
CA PRO A 107 -13.66 -0.40 -8.14
C PRO A 107 -13.20 -0.80 -6.74
N GLU A 108 -13.38 -2.07 -6.36
CA GLU A 108 -12.99 -2.62 -5.06
C GLU A 108 -11.47 -2.63 -4.91
N GLN A 109 -10.76 -3.08 -5.96
CA GLN A 109 -9.29 -3.07 -6.00
C GLN A 109 -8.74 -1.64 -5.90
N ARG A 110 -9.34 -0.68 -6.63
CA ARG A 110 -8.99 0.74 -6.52
C ARG A 110 -9.26 1.29 -5.11
N ASN A 111 -10.34 0.86 -4.46
CA ASN A 111 -10.65 1.29 -3.09
C ASN A 111 -9.61 0.76 -2.09
N LEU A 112 -9.23 -0.51 -2.20
CA LEU A 112 -8.18 -1.11 -1.37
C LEU A 112 -6.84 -0.35 -1.54
N MET A 113 -6.46 -0.04 -2.78
CA MET A 113 -5.25 0.74 -3.05
C MET A 113 -5.31 2.16 -2.47
N ARG A 114 -6.47 2.83 -2.57
CA ARG A 114 -6.69 4.14 -1.92
C ARG A 114 -6.57 4.06 -0.40
N GLN A 115 -7.19 3.06 0.23
CA GLN A 115 -7.09 2.84 1.68
C GLN A 115 -5.64 2.62 2.11
N ARG A 116 -4.91 1.76 1.39
CA ARG A 116 -3.49 1.53 1.62
C ARG A 116 -2.67 2.82 1.50
N GLU A 117 -2.91 3.61 0.46
CA GLU A 117 -2.22 4.89 0.26
C GLU A 117 -2.55 5.90 1.36
N ASN A 118 -3.81 5.94 1.84
CA ASN A 118 -4.21 6.80 2.95
C ASN A 118 -3.48 6.41 4.24
N MET A 119 -3.43 5.12 4.57
CA MET A 119 -2.68 4.62 5.73
C MET A 119 -1.19 4.94 5.62
N ARG A 120 -0.60 4.79 4.43
CA ARG A 120 0.79 5.16 4.17
C ARG A 120 1.03 6.65 4.39
N ARG A 121 0.14 7.52 3.90
CA ARG A 121 0.24 8.98 4.10
C ARG A 121 0.16 9.36 5.57
N GLN A 122 -0.80 8.79 6.30
CA GLN A 122 -0.95 9.04 7.73
C GLN A 122 0.30 8.62 8.52
N SER A 123 0.87 7.45 8.20
CA SER A 123 2.12 6.99 8.81
C SER A 123 3.26 7.96 8.55
N MET A 124 3.42 8.44 7.31
CA MET A 124 4.49 9.38 6.97
C MET A 124 4.32 10.72 7.67
N THR A 125 3.10 11.24 7.80
CA THR A 125 2.81 12.47 8.53
C THR A 125 3.20 12.33 10.00
N ARG A 126 2.74 11.26 10.67
CA ARG A 126 3.09 11.00 12.09
C ARG A 126 4.58 10.84 12.32
N GLU A 127 5.28 10.24 11.36
CA GLU A 127 6.73 10.08 11.41
C GLU A 127 7.44 11.43 11.25
N ALA A 128 7.00 12.26 10.30
CA ALA A 128 7.53 13.62 10.12
C ALA A 128 7.28 14.49 11.36
N ASP A 129 6.08 14.41 11.95
CA ASP A 129 5.74 15.09 13.20
C ASP A 129 6.67 14.67 14.35
N THR A 130 6.98 13.38 14.41
CA THR A 130 7.89 12.82 15.41
C THR A 130 9.31 13.31 15.17
N ALA A 131 9.79 13.32 13.92
CA ALA A 131 11.09 13.87 13.58
C ALA A 131 11.23 15.36 13.94
N VAL A 132 10.17 16.16 13.76
CA VAL A 132 10.16 17.56 14.21
C VAL A 132 10.30 17.63 15.74
N ARG A 133 9.52 16.85 16.49
CA ARG A 133 9.60 16.85 17.97
C ARG A 133 10.98 16.40 18.46
N ASP A 134 11.50 15.31 17.92
CA ASP A 134 12.77 14.71 18.31
C ASP A 134 13.97 15.60 17.94
N SER A 135 13.80 16.49 16.94
CA SER A 135 14.84 17.46 16.58
C SER A 135 15.08 18.52 17.66
N GLY A 136 14.13 18.72 18.58
CA GLY A 136 14.19 19.78 19.59
C GLY A 136 14.08 21.21 19.03
N LEU A 137 13.84 21.35 17.73
CA LEU A 137 13.73 22.66 17.07
C LEU A 137 12.41 23.34 17.41
N GLN A 138 12.47 24.63 17.71
CA GLN A 138 11.30 25.49 17.81
C GLN A 138 11.05 26.12 16.44
N LEU A 139 10.13 25.53 15.68
CA LEU A 139 9.82 25.97 14.31
C LEU A 139 8.49 26.71 14.29
N SER A 140 8.42 27.80 13.52
CA SER A 140 7.13 28.40 13.14
C SER A 140 6.30 27.42 12.30
N PRO A 141 4.98 27.62 12.14
CA PRO A 141 4.14 26.74 11.33
C PRO A 141 4.64 26.59 9.88
N GLN A 142 5.19 27.65 9.30
CA GLN A 142 5.72 27.63 7.93
C GLN A 142 7.02 26.82 7.84
N GLU A 143 7.96 27.03 8.77
CA GLU A 143 9.22 26.27 8.82
C GLU A 143 8.97 24.80 9.11
N ARG A 144 7.99 24.49 9.98
CA ARG A 144 7.56 23.12 10.25
C ARG A 144 7.08 22.43 8.97
N ALA A 145 6.22 23.08 8.18
CA ALA A 145 5.74 22.51 6.94
C ALA A 145 6.86 22.30 5.90
N GLN A 146 7.84 23.22 5.84
CA GLN A 146 9.03 23.04 5.01
C GLN A 146 9.90 21.86 5.48
N PHE A 147 10.09 21.72 6.80
CA PHE A 147 10.81 20.60 7.40
C PHE A 147 10.12 19.27 7.05
N GLU A 148 8.80 19.15 7.29
CA GLU A 148 8.04 17.93 7.02
C GLU A 148 8.09 17.56 5.53
N SER A 149 7.92 18.54 4.64
CA SER A 149 8.05 18.34 3.19
C SER A 149 9.44 17.81 2.82
N ARG A 150 10.50 18.40 3.38
CA ARG A 150 11.88 17.98 3.11
C ARG A 150 12.18 16.60 3.68
N TYR A 151 11.74 16.34 4.92
CA TYR A 151 11.85 15.03 5.57
C TYR A 151 11.24 13.93 4.70
N ILE A 152 10.01 14.15 4.23
CA ILE A 152 9.30 13.21 3.37
C ILE A 152 10.04 12.95 2.05
N GLN A 153 10.67 13.97 1.45
CA GLN A 153 11.46 13.82 0.23
C GLN A 153 12.71 12.98 0.48
N GLU A 154 13.49 13.28 1.51
CA GLU A 154 14.73 12.57 1.81
C GLU A 154 14.48 11.12 2.22
N ARG A 155 13.44 10.89 3.05
CA ARG A 155 12.98 9.55 3.40
C ARG A 155 12.68 8.71 2.16
N ARG A 156 12.00 9.26 1.15
CA ARG A 156 11.71 8.54 -0.11
C ARG A 156 12.98 8.14 -0.85
N LYS A 157 14.01 8.99 -0.87
CA LYS A 157 15.30 8.67 -1.50
C LYS A 157 15.99 7.52 -0.78
N VAL A 158 16.02 7.56 0.56
CA VAL A 158 16.58 6.48 1.39
C VAL A 158 15.85 5.16 1.13
N GLU A 159 14.51 5.18 1.16
CA GLU A 159 13.71 3.98 0.88
C GLU A 159 13.93 3.44 -0.54
N GLN A 160 14.08 4.30 -1.55
CA GLN A 160 14.36 3.86 -2.92
C GLN A 160 15.71 3.16 -3.01
N GLY A 161 16.76 3.72 -2.40
CA GLY A 161 18.08 3.09 -2.36
C GLY A 161 18.05 1.73 -1.65
N LEU A 162 17.37 1.66 -0.49
CA LEU A 162 17.22 0.40 0.25
C LEU A 162 16.47 -0.66 -0.55
N ARG A 163 15.40 -0.29 -1.26
CA ARG A 163 14.65 -1.23 -2.13
C ARG A 163 15.54 -1.80 -3.23
N GLN A 164 16.31 -0.95 -3.90
CA GLN A 164 17.21 -1.38 -4.97
C GLN A 164 18.28 -2.33 -4.44
N GLN A 165 18.88 -2.01 -3.29
CA GLN A 165 19.86 -2.87 -2.65
C GLN A 165 19.27 -4.24 -2.28
N ILE A 166 18.14 -4.25 -1.56
CA ILE A 166 17.49 -5.48 -1.12
C ILE A 166 17.08 -6.33 -2.33
N GLU A 167 16.58 -5.71 -3.39
CA GLU A 167 16.19 -6.44 -4.59
C GLU A 167 17.41 -7.01 -5.33
N ALA A 168 18.52 -6.28 -5.39
CA ALA A 168 19.76 -6.79 -5.97
C ALA A 168 20.32 -7.99 -5.18
N GLU A 169 20.34 -7.89 -3.84
CA GLU A 169 20.74 -8.99 -2.96
C GLU A 169 19.82 -10.20 -3.12
N ARG A 170 18.49 -9.96 -3.13
CA ARG A 170 17.49 -11.00 -3.37
C ARG A 170 17.73 -11.71 -4.71
N GLN A 171 17.95 -10.98 -5.80
CA GLN A 171 18.18 -11.56 -7.12
C GLN A 171 19.42 -12.43 -7.17
N LYS A 172 20.45 -12.10 -6.38
CA LYS A 172 21.66 -12.92 -6.24
C LYS A 172 21.39 -14.23 -5.50
N GLU A 173 20.53 -14.22 -4.48
CA GLU A 173 20.28 -15.38 -3.62
C GLU A 173 19.20 -16.34 -4.16
N ILE A 174 18.22 -15.82 -4.90
CA ILE A 174 17.10 -16.62 -5.45
C ILE A 174 17.57 -17.86 -6.22
N PRO A 175 18.56 -17.81 -7.13
CA PRO A 175 18.98 -19.00 -7.88
C PRO A 175 19.50 -20.12 -6.98
N ALA A 176 20.28 -19.78 -5.94
CA ALA A 176 20.79 -20.76 -4.99
C ALA A 176 19.65 -21.40 -4.19
N LEU A 177 18.69 -20.58 -3.73
CA LEU A 177 17.47 -21.05 -3.08
C LEU A 177 16.68 -22.00 -3.99
N ILE A 178 16.50 -21.65 -5.27
CA ILE A 178 15.81 -22.53 -6.24
C ILE A 178 16.55 -23.86 -6.39
N GLN A 179 17.88 -23.89 -6.45
CA GLN A 179 18.61 -25.15 -6.57
C GLN A 179 18.50 -26.02 -5.31
N GLN A 180 18.51 -25.40 -4.13
CA GLN A 180 18.26 -26.12 -2.88
C GLN A 180 16.87 -26.74 -2.86
N LEU A 181 15.83 -25.94 -3.16
CA LEU A 181 14.45 -26.43 -3.24
C LEU A 181 14.33 -27.54 -4.29
N LYS A 182 14.96 -27.41 -5.46
CA LYS A 182 14.96 -28.49 -6.46
C LYS A 182 15.52 -29.79 -5.90
N LYS A 183 16.62 -29.77 -5.14
CA LYS A 183 17.20 -30.98 -4.52
C LYS A 183 16.26 -31.59 -3.48
N GLU A 184 15.72 -30.77 -2.58
CA GLU A 184 14.79 -31.22 -1.53
C GLU A 184 13.58 -31.94 -2.15
N PHE A 185 12.96 -31.35 -3.18
CA PHE A 185 11.78 -31.92 -3.81
C PHE A 185 12.07 -32.97 -4.92
N GLN A 186 13.32 -33.19 -5.31
CA GLN A 186 13.70 -34.28 -6.23
C GLN A 186 13.90 -35.61 -5.50
N ILE A 187 14.36 -35.57 -4.26
CA ILE A 187 14.60 -36.76 -3.41
C ILE A 187 13.27 -37.50 -3.14
N ASP A 188 12.17 -36.76 -3.07
CA ASP A 188 10.81 -37.30 -2.89
C ASP A 188 10.13 -37.81 -4.18
N GLN A 189 10.84 -37.86 -5.33
CA GLN A 189 10.34 -38.53 -6.54
C GLN A 189 11.13 -39.81 -6.90
N PRO A 190 10.98 -40.90 -6.14
CA PRO A 190 11.45 -42.21 -6.57
C PRO A 190 10.45 -42.78 -7.60
N GLY A 191 10.62 -42.50 -8.89
CA GLY A 191 9.71 -43.09 -9.88
C GLY A 191 9.77 -42.70 -11.35
N LYS A 192 10.76 -41.93 -11.82
CA LYS A 192 10.96 -41.75 -13.27
C LYS A 192 12.24 -42.42 -13.75
N SER A 193 12.28 -43.74 -13.62
CA SER A 193 13.17 -44.58 -14.43
C SER A 193 12.58 -44.67 -15.85
N PRO A 194 13.36 -44.45 -16.91
CA PRO A 194 12.93 -44.80 -18.26
C PRO A 194 13.16 -46.31 -18.44
N VAL A 195 12.09 -47.11 -18.50
CA VAL A 195 11.98 -48.40 -19.23
C VAL A 195 10.67 -49.06 -18.84
N ALA A 196 9.77 -49.21 -19.81
CA ALA A 196 9.07 -50.47 -20.10
C ALA A 196 8.30 -50.29 -21.42
N LYS A 197 8.87 -50.87 -22.48
CA LYS A 197 8.22 -51.17 -23.76
C LYS A 197 6.94 -51.98 -23.46
N PRO A 198 5.75 -51.60 -23.98
CA PRO A 198 4.55 -52.40 -23.76
C PRO A 198 4.69 -53.75 -24.50
N PRO A 199 4.30 -54.88 -23.91
CA PRO A 199 4.30 -56.15 -24.61
C PRO A 199 3.25 -56.09 -25.73
N ALA A 200 3.68 -56.44 -26.94
CA ALA A 200 2.79 -56.67 -28.06
C ALA A 200 1.91 -57.88 -27.75
N SER A 201 0.62 -57.67 -27.49
CA SER A 201 -0.36 -58.75 -27.47
C SER A 201 -0.52 -59.29 -28.89
N GLN A 202 -0.10 -60.54 -29.04
CA GLN A 202 -0.26 -61.34 -30.23
C GLN A 202 -1.74 -61.54 -30.55
N LYS A 203 -2.03 -61.32 -31.83
CA LYS A 203 -3.25 -61.70 -32.54
C LYS A 203 -3.36 -63.22 -32.56
N SER A 204 -4.41 -63.79 -31.97
CA SER A 204 -4.80 -65.18 -32.22
C SER A 204 -6.18 -65.18 -32.87
N GLY A 205 -6.21 -65.51 -34.16
CA GLY A 205 -7.43 -65.92 -34.84
C GLY A 205 -7.70 -67.40 -34.59
N ASN A 206 -8.95 -67.75 -34.37
CA ASN A 206 -9.75 -68.59 -35.27
C ASN A 206 -11.21 -68.48 -34.87
#